data_AF-A0A349USF2-F1
#
_entry.id   AF-A0A349USF2-F1
#
_cell.length_a   1.000
_cell.length_b   1.000
_cell.length_c   1.000
_cell.angle_alpha   90.00
_cell.angle_beta   90.00
_cell.angle_gamma   90.00
#
_symmetry.space_group_name_H-M   'P 1'
#
loop_
_entity.id
_entity.type
_entity.pdbx_description
1 polymer ?
#
loop_
_entity_poly.entity_id
_entity_poly.type
_entity_poly.pdbx_seq_one_letter_code
_entity_poly.pdbx_strand_id
1 'polypeptide(L)'
;IGYYLSNEPLHENVVKLVPTLNGKFACKRRLVQMLQEKYRTIEAFRAAWGIEADSFEALNDKGLAVKTKQAFADMQAYHELFFETYFQLIAETFRKYDRNHMLIGNRWQSGTINNEQLCRIAGKYMDVISFNYYTYGLDKAFLDRIYRWTGGRPMFFSEFYWNSPADSGLPGGVKDISSQEQRGLAYRNYVEQAAKMNYVVGIEWFTLVDCHFTGQWFSRYGGENPNSGLFDVADRPWKEMIAHMVKTNYAIYDVWLGDKPAFVFDDPRFNPKAAAMQTTKIHRATAAMKIDGDADGWPGIPATRISSQRLVNGADAGEIEASFKLCWDDENLYLLADVTDHTPMRNEKEADRLWMGDGLELFVGHEKIDAGGALLFDDRQVLLGA
;
A
#
# COMPACT_ATOMS: atom_id res chain seq x y z
N ILE A 1 -15.90 18.08 -12.71
CA ILE A 1 -15.04 16.97 -13.19
C ILE A 1 -15.75 15.64 -12.95
N GLY A 2 -15.94 15.25 -11.69
CA GLY A 2 -16.64 14.02 -11.33
C GLY A 2 -16.68 13.84 -9.81
N TYR A 3 -16.98 12.63 -9.37
CA TYR A 3 -17.22 12.29 -7.97
C TYR A 3 -16.26 11.20 -7.50
N TYR A 4 -15.65 11.42 -6.33
CA TYR A 4 -15.09 10.34 -5.53
C TYR A 4 -16.23 9.60 -4.81
N LEU A 5 -16.08 8.29 -4.66
CA LEU A 5 -17.05 7.42 -3.99
C LEU A 5 -16.77 7.26 -2.50
N SER A 6 -15.49 7.20 -2.13
CA SER A 6 -14.99 6.99 -0.78
C SER A 6 -13.54 7.50 -0.67
N ASN A 7 -12.99 7.46 0.54
CA ASN A 7 -11.58 7.72 0.81
C ASN A 7 -10.96 6.51 1.53
N GLU A 8 -9.90 5.94 0.94
CA GLU A 8 -9.06 4.90 1.54
C GLU A 8 -9.80 3.71 2.19
N PRO A 9 -10.83 3.13 1.54
CA PRO A 9 -11.50 1.98 2.12
C PRO A 9 -10.56 0.77 2.12
N LEU A 10 -10.43 0.10 3.26
CA LEU A 10 -9.64 -1.12 3.44
C LEU A 10 -10.34 -2.33 2.79
N HIS A 11 -10.45 -2.34 1.47
CA HIS A 11 -11.16 -3.36 0.69
C HIS A 11 -10.61 -4.78 0.91
N GLU A 12 -9.32 -4.90 1.17
CA GLU A 12 -8.65 -6.15 1.52
C GLU A 12 -9.21 -6.81 2.79
N ASN A 13 -9.90 -6.05 3.66
CA ASN A 13 -10.51 -6.58 4.87
C ASN A 13 -11.85 -7.28 4.60
N VAL A 14 -12.48 -7.11 3.44
CA VAL A 14 -13.78 -7.75 3.13
C VAL A 14 -13.69 -9.27 3.29
N VAL A 15 -12.63 -9.89 2.74
CA VAL A 15 -12.43 -11.34 2.83
C VAL A 15 -12.02 -11.82 4.21
N LYS A 16 -11.49 -10.92 5.07
CA LYS A 16 -11.10 -11.25 6.44
C LYS A 16 -12.27 -11.11 7.41
N LEU A 17 -13.08 -10.07 7.23
CA LEU A 17 -14.14 -9.68 8.17
C LEU A 17 -15.47 -10.37 7.85
N VAL A 18 -15.89 -10.49 6.58
CA VAL A 18 -17.20 -11.08 6.27
C VAL A 18 -17.38 -12.50 6.85
N PRO A 19 -16.37 -13.39 6.82
CA PRO A 19 -16.47 -14.71 7.43
C PRO A 19 -16.71 -14.70 8.95
N THR A 20 -16.31 -13.64 9.66
CA THR A 20 -16.47 -13.50 11.12
C THR A 20 -17.80 -12.85 11.53
N LEU A 21 -18.53 -12.26 10.58
CA LEU A 21 -19.86 -11.69 10.80
C LEU A 21 -20.93 -12.78 11.03
N ASN A 22 -22.09 -12.34 11.51
CA ASN A 22 -23.27 -13.17 11.74
C ASN A 22 -24.41 -12.89 10.73
N GLY A 23 -25.51 -13.63 10.84
CA GLY A 23 -26.61 -13.64 9.87
C GLY A 23 -27.37 -12.32 9.74
N LYS A 24 -27.14 -11.34 10.63
CA LYS A 24 -27.73 -10.00 10.51
C LYS A 24 -27.19 -9.24 9.31
N PHE A 25 -25.95 -9.50 8.90
CA PHE A 25 -25.30 -8.81 7.80
C PHE A 25 -25.62 -9.47 6.46
N ALA A 26 -26.08 -8.68 5.49
CA ALA A 26 -26.46 -9.19 4.16
C ALA A 26 -25.28 -9.85 3.43
N CYS A 27 -24.07 -9.31 3.58
CA CYS A 27 -22.85 -9.89 3.01
C CYS A 27 -22.55 -11.30 3.57
N LYS A 28 -22.73 -11.52 4.87
CA LYS A 28 -22.60 -12.84 5.49
C LYS A 28 -23.59 -13.83 4.90
N ARG A 29 -24.87 -13.44 4.79
CA ARG A 29 -25.91 -14.29 4.18
C ARG A 29 -25.58 -14.63 2.72
N ARG A 30 -25.08 -13.65 1.96
CA ARG A 30 -24.69 -13.88 0.56
C ARG A 30 -23.49 -14.82 0.44
N LEU A 31 -22.50 -14.72 1.34
CA LEU A 31 -21.38 -15.66 1.43
C LEU A 31 -21.90 -17.09 1.67
N VAL A 32 -22.75 -17.28 2.68
CA VAL A 32 -23.35 -18.60 2.98
C VAL A 32 -24.13 -19.14 1.78
N GLN A 33 -24.92 -18.31 1.12
CA GLN A 33 -25.64 -18.68 -0.09
C GLN A 33 -24.68 -19.11 -1.21
N MET A 34 -23.58 -18.38 -1.43
CA MET A 34 -22.58 -18.73 -2.45
C MET A 34 -21.95 -20.10 -2.16
N LEU A 35 -21.67 -20.39 -0.89
CA LEU A 35 -21.14 -21.68 -0.46
C LEU A 35 -22.16 -22.80 -0.66
N GLN A 36 -23.43 -22.56 -0.35
CA GLN A 36 -24.53 -23.51 -0.60
C GLN A 36 -24.70 -23.79 -2.11
N GLU A 37 -24.65 -22.76 -2.94
CA GLU A 37 -24.69 -22.86 -4.40
C GLU A 37 -23.51 -23.68 -4.95
N LYS A 38 -22.32 -23.50 -4.38
CA LYS A 38 -21.11 -24.22 -4.80
C LYS A 38 -21.11 -25.68 -4.36
N TYR A 39 -21.28 -25.94 -3.06
CA TYR A 39 -21.07 -27.27 -2.47
C TYR A 39 -22.29 -28.18 -2.57
N ARG A 40 -23.50 -27.64 -2.69
CA ARG A 40 -24.79 -28.34 -2.76
C ARG A 40 -25.17 -29.14 -1.50
N THR A 41 -24.24 -29.85 -0.89
CA THR A 41 -24.43 -30.62 0.35
C THR A 41 -23.54 -30.09 1.46
N ILE A 42 -24.01 -30.21 2.70
CA ILE A 42 -23.26 -29.71 3.86
C ILE A 42 -22.00 -30.55 4.11
N GLU A 43 -22.02 -31.84 3.76
CA GLU A 43 -20.88 -32.75 3.86
C GLU A 43 -19.73 -32.32 2.94
N ALA A 44 -20.04 -31.90 1.71
CA ALA A 44 -19.04 -31.40 0.77
C ALA A 44 -18.41 -30.10 1.28
N PHE A 45 -19.21 -29.21 1.87
CA PHE A 45 -18.69 -28.01 2.53
C PHE A 45 -17.78 -28.36 3.70
N ARG A 46 -18.21 -29.25 4.61
CA ARG A 46 -17.41 -29.69 5.77
C ARG A 46 -16.06 -30.26 5.33
N ALA A 47 -16.04 -31.09 4.28
CA ALA A 47 -14.81 -31.65 3.72
C ALA A 47 -13.87 -30.58 3.15
N ALA A 48 -14.40 -29.53 2.51
CA ALA A 48 -13.60 -28.48 1.91
C ALA A 48 -13.08 -27.45 2.92
N TRP A 49 -13.91 -27.05 3.89
CA TRP A 49 -13.59 -25.99 4.86
C TRP A 49 -13.02 -26.51 6.19
N GLY A 50 -13.22 -27.79 6.52
CA GLY A 50 -12.86 -28.35 7.82
C GLY A 50 -13.66 -27.74 8.97
N ILE A 51 -14.88 -27.28 8.69
CA ILE A 51 -15.78 -26.65 9.67
C ILE A 51 -17.01 -27.53 9.82
N GLU A 52 -17.22 -28.05 11.03
CA GLU A 52 -18.45 -28.75 11.40
C GLU A 52 -19.65 -27.80 11.38
N ALA A 53 -20.78 -28.18 10.79
CA ALA A 53 -22.01 -27.39 10.78
C ALA A 53 -23.21 -28.24 10.35
N ASP A 54 -24.34 -28.18 11.06
CA ASP A 54 -25.50 -29.05 10.81
C ASP A 54 -26.21 -28.77 9.47
N SER A 55 -26.21 -27.53 9.01
CA SER A 55 -26.76 -27.11 7.73
C SER A 55 -26.07 -25.83 7.22
N PHE A 56 -26.37 -25.41 5.99
CA PHE A 56 -25.86 -24.14 5.47
C PHE A 56 -26.44 -22.95 6.25
N GLU A 57 -27.70 -23.01 6.65
CA GLU A 57 -28.37 -21.95 7.43
C GLU A 57 -27.64 -21.69 8.75
N ALA A 58 -27.13 -22.75 9.40
CA ALA A 58 -26.34 -22.64 10.62
C ALA A 58 -25.01 -21.89 10.44
N LEU A 59 -24.48 -21.81 9.20
CA LEU A 59 -23.26 -21.05 8.90
C LEU A 59 -23.46 -19.53 9.02
N ASN A 60 -24.71 -19.04 8.97
CA ASN A 60 -24.98 -17.62 9.09
C ASN A 60 -24.50 -17.05 10.42
N ASP A 61 -24.67 -17.80 11.52
CA ASP A 61 -24.29 -17.36 12.86
C ASP A 61 -23.00 -18.04 13.37
N LYS A 62 -22.22 -18.62 12.45
CA LYS A 62 -20.95 -19.27 12.74
C LYS A 62 -19.77 -18.52 12.10
N GLY A 63 -18.69 -18.34 12.86
CA GLY A 63 -17.43 -17.86 12.30
C GLY A 63 -16.83 -18.87 11.32
N LEU A 64 -16.50 -18.43 10.12
CA LEU A 64 -15.95 -19.29 9.07
C LEU A 64 -14.44 -19.07 8.94
N ALA A 65 -13.65 -19.79 9.71
CA ALA A 65 -12.20 -19.67 9.68
C ALA A 65 -11.62 -20.18 8.35
N VAL A 66 -10.86 -19.33 7.66
CA VAL A 66 -10.25 -19.65 6.36
C VAL A 66 -8.93 -20.39 6.59
N LYS A 67 -8.99 -21.70 6.80
CA LYS A 67 -7.82 -22.54 7.16
C LYS A 67 -7.36 -23.48 6.06
N THR A 68 -8.20 -23.74 5.05
CA THR A 68 -7.90 -24.67 3.96
C THR A 68 -7.68 -23.90 2.66
N LYS A 69 -6.95 -24.51 1.72
CA LYS A 69 -6.73 -23.94 0.38
C LYS A 69 -8.05 -23.70 -0.35
N GLN A 70 -9.03 -24.59 -0.18
CA GLN A 70 -10.38 -24.47 -0.72
C GLN A 70 -11.14 -23.29 -0.09
N ALA A 71 -11.08 -23.12 1.23
CA ALA A 71 -11.71 -21.97 1.90
C ALA A 71 -11.09 -20.64 1.43
N PHE A 72 -9.76 -20.60 1.24
CA PHE A 72 -9.09 -19.42 0.69
C PHE A 72 -9.57 -19.13 -0.74
N ALA A 73 -9.60 -20.13 -1.60
CA ALA A 73 -10.08 -19.99 -2.98
C ALA A 73 -11.55 -19.53 -3.03
N ASP A 74 -12.39 -20.04 -2.13
CA ASP A 74 -13.79 -19.59 -2.01
C ASP A 74 -13.87 -18.12 -1.61
N MET A 75 -13.02 -17.66 -0.70
CA MET A 75 -12.99 -16.25 -0.32
C MET A 75 -12.47 -15.34 -1.43
N GLN A 76 -11.57 -15.81 -2.30
CA GLN A 76 -11.19 -15.07 -3.52
C GLN A 76 -12.35 -14.98 -4.52
N ALA A 77 -13.14 -16.05 -4.66
CA ALA A 77 -14.37 -16.03 -5.46
C ALA A 77 -15.42 -15.08 -4.86
N TYR A 78 -15.57 -15.07 -3.53
CA TYR A 78 -16.46 -14.16 -2.83
C TYR A 78 -16.01 -12.69 -2.97
N HIS A 79 -14.70 -12.42 -2.94
CA HIS A 79 -14.13 -11.10 -3.20
C HIS A 79 -14.57 -10.58 -4.58
N GLU A 80 -14.47 -11.43 -5.61
CA GLU A 80 -14.95 -11.09 -6.96
C GLU A 80 -16.42 -10.70 -6.94
N LEU A 81 -17.25 -11.59 -6.40
CA LEU A 81 -18.69 -11.42 -6.35
C LEU A 81 -19.08 -10.14 -5.60
N PHE A 82 -18.44 -9.88 -4.46
CA PHE A 82 -18.71 -8.71 -3.64
C PHE A 82 -18.39 -7.43 -4.40
N PHE A 83 -17.19 -7.31 -4.97
CA PHE A 83 -16.78 -6.08 -5.65
C PHE A 83 -17.45 -5.89 -7.00
N GLU A 84 -17.74 -6.96 -7.75
CA GLU A 84 -18.54 -6.88 -8.98
C GLU A 84 -19.93 -6.30 -8.65
N THR A 85 -20.59 -6.84 -7.62
CA THR A 85 -21.91 -6.34 -7.17
C THR A 85 -21.83 -4.89 -6.69
N TYR A 86 -20.82 -4.54 -5.90
CA TYR A 86 -20.63 -3.20 -5.34
C TYR A 86 -20.43 -2.15 -6.43
N PHE A 87 -19.49 -2.38 -7.35
CA PHE A 87 -19.17 -1.42 -8.40
C PHE A 87 -20.26 -1.32 -9.46
N GLN A 88 -20.91 -2.44 -9.81
CA GLN A 88 -22.05 -2.44 -10.71
C GLN A 88 -23.21 -1.60 -10.14
N LEU A 89 -23.58 -1.85 -8.88
CA LEU A 89 -24.66 -1.12 -8.22
C LEU A 89 -24.39 0.39 -8.22
N ILE A 90 -23.16 0.78 -7.87
CA ILE A 90 -22.75 2.19 -7.86
C ILE A 90 -22.81 2.77 -9.27
N ALA A 91 -22.22 2.13 -10.26
CA ALA A 91 -22.16 2.65 -11.61
C ALA A 91 -23.56 2.78 -12.24
N GLU A 92 -24.40 1.76 -12.13
CA GLU A 92 -25.78 1.80 -12.66
C GLU A 92 -26.61 2.88 -11.97
N THR A 93 -26.51 2.99 -10.63
CA THR A 93 -27.22 4.01 -9.86
C THR A 93 -26.71 5.40 -10.22
N PHE A 94 -25.40 5.59 -10.30
CA PHE A 94 -24.80 6.86 -10.68
C PHE A 94 -25.24 7.28 -12.07
N ARG A 95 -25.13 6.41 -13.08
CA ARG A 95 -25.56 6.70 -14.47
C ARG A 95 -27.06 6.88 -14.62
N LYS A 96 -27.87 6.43 -13.67
CA LYS A 96 -29.30 6.76 -13.66
C LYS A 96 -29.54 8.24 -13.36
N TYR A 97 -28.79 8.82 -12.41
CA TYR A 97 -29.02 10.18 -11.92
C TYR A 97 -28.06 11.22 -12.52
N ASP A 98 -26.85 10.82 -12.88
CA ASP A 98 -25.82 11.67 -13.47
C ASP A 98 -25.04 10.92 -14.55
N ARG A 99 -25.36 11.25 -15.81
CA ARG A 99 -24.71 10.66 -17.00
C ARG A 99 -23.55 11.48 -17.51
N ASN A 100 -23.39 12.72 -17.03
CA ASN A 100 -22.50 13.71 -17.63
C ASN A 100 -21.20 13.89 -16.85
N HIS A 101 -21.14 13.40 -15.61
CA HIS A 101 -19.95 13.47 -14.76
C HIS A 101 -19.22 12.13 -14.64
N MET A 102 -17.93 12.19 -14.31
CA MET A 102 -17.10 11.00 -14.15
C MET A 102 -17.23 10.37 -12.76
N LEU A 103 -17.13 9.04 -12.70
CA LEU A 103 -16.81 8.28 -11.50
C LEU A 103 -15.29 8.18 -11.38
N ILE A 104 -14.73 8.84 -10.36
CA ILE A 104 -13.28 9.02 -10.17
C ILE A 104 -12.70 8.00 -9.17
N GLY A 105 -13.52 7.09 -8.64
CA GLY A 105 -13.03 5.96 -7.82
C GLY A 105 -13.03 6.22 -6.31
N ASN A 106 -12.22 5.46 -5.57
CA ASN A 106 -12.29 5.30 -4.11
C ASN A 106 -11.05 5.82 -3.34
N ARG A 107 -10.19 6.60 -4.00
CA ARG A 107 -8.95 7.17 -3.45
C ARG A 107 -8.16 6.11 -2.67
N TRP A 108 -7.81 5.02 -3.34
CA TRP A 108 -7.15 3.89 -2.68
C TRP A 108 -5.74 4.28 -2.23
N GLN A 109 -5.19 3.57 -1.25
CA GLN A 109 -3.76 3.63 -0.93
C GLN A 109 -3.00 2.49 -1.65
N SER A 110 -1.67 2.53 -1.59
CA SER A 110 -0.79 1.56 -2.28
C SER A 110 -1.09 0.12 -1.88
N GLY A 111 -1.46 -0.13 -0.62
CA GLY A 111 -1.83 -1.46 -0.15
C GLY A 111 -3.09 -2.00 -0.84
N THR A 112 -4.15 -1.19 -0.86
CA THR A 112 -5.45 -1.58 -1.46
C THR A 112 -5.40 -1.66 -2.98
N ILE A 113 -4.78 -0.68 -3.65
CA ILE A 113 -4.75 -0.65 -5.13
C ILE A 113 -3.85 -1.73 -5.72
N ASN A 114 -2.91 -2.28 -4.95
CA ASN A 114 -2.05 -3.37 -5.40
C ASN A 114 -2.79 -4.73 -5.41
N ASN A 115 -4.05 -4.79 -5.85
CA ASN A 115 -4.83 -6.00 -5.98
C ASN A 115 -5.39 -6.09 -7.40
N GLU A 116 -4.91 -7.06 -8.18
CA GLU A 116 -5.30 -7.22 -9.59
C GLU A 116 -6.80 -7.44 -9.76
N GLN A 117 -7.40 -8.33 -8.95
CA GLN A 117 -8.82 -8.66 -9.06
C GLN A 117 -9.69 -7.42 -8.80
N LEU A 118 -9.37 -6.65 -7.76
CA LEU A 118 -10.04 -5.40 -7.43
C LEU A 118 -9.88 -4.37 -8.57
N CYS A 119 -8.67 -4.20 -9.10
CA CYS A 119 -8.39 -3.29 -10.20
C CYS A 119 -9.16 -3.66 -11.48
N ARG A 120 -9.16 -4.95 -11.84
CA ARG A 120 -9.86 -5.46 -13.02
C ARG A 120 -11.36 -5.24 -12.92
N ILE A 121 -11.96 -5.47 -11.76
CA ILE A 121 -13.39 -5.23 -11.53
C ILE A 121 -13.68 -3.73 -11.61
N ALA A 122 -12.98 -2.91 -10.83
CA ALA A 122 -13.22 -1.47 -10.80
C ALA A 122 -13.02 -0.82 -12.18
N GLY A 123 -12.04 -1.29 -12.96
CA GLY A 123 -11.78 -0.84 -14.32
C GLY A 123 -12.94 -1.04 -15.30
N LYS A 124 -13.86 -1.97 -15.03
CA LYS A 124 -15.10 -2.12 -15.83
C LYS A 124 -16.09 -0.96 -15.61
N TYR A 125 -16.09 -0.39 -14.42
CA TYR A 125 -17.17 0.48 -13.93
C TYR A 125 -16.76 1.95 -13.74
N MET A 126 -15.50 2.22 -13.39
CA MET A 126 -14.99 3.57 -13.15
C MET A 126 -14.49 4.22 -14.45
N ASP A 127 -14.61 5.55 -14.54
CA ASP A 127 -14.02 6.31 -15.65
C ASP A 127 -12.54 6.60 -15.40
N VAL A 128 -12.20 6.92 -14.14
CA VAL A 128 -10.86 7.25 -13.67
C VAL A 128 -10.61 6.52 -12.35
N ILE A 129 -9.37 6.08 -12.13
CA ILE A 129 -8.94 5.41 -10.90
C ILE A 129 -8.15 6.38 -10.05
N SER A 130 -8.75 6.86 -8.96
CA SER A 130 -8.08 7.72 -7.98
C SER A 130 -7.16 6.93 -7.04
N PHE A 131 -5.99 7.49 -6.75
CA PHE A 131 -4.94 6.88 -5.94
C PHE A 131 -4.30 7.93 -5.01
N ASN A 132 -4.34 7.71 -3.70
CA ASN A 132 -3.58 8.48 -2.71
C ASN A 132 -2.14 7.93 -2.70
N TYR A 133 -1.22 8.64 -3.35
CA TYR A 133 0.13 8.13 -3.62
C TYR A 133 1.23 8.97 -2.98
N TYR A 134 1.39 8.78 -1.68
CA TYR A 134 2.44 9.36 -0.86
C TYR A 134 3.79 8.66 -1.10
N THR A 135 4.65 9.26 -1.92
CA THR A 135 6.01 8.74 -2.20
C THR A 135 7.00 9.86 -2.46
N TYR A 136 8.31 9.59 -2.32
CA TYR A 136 9.35 10.49 -2.83
C TYR A 136 9.50 10.32 -4.35
N GLY A 137 9.84 9.12 -4.82
CA GLY A 137 9.94 8.78 -6.24
C GLY A 137 8.72 8.01 -6.75
N LEU A 138 8.24 8.35 -7.96
CA LEU A 138 7.17 7.59 -8.61
C LEU A 138 7.70 6.24 -9.10
N ASP A 139 7.09 5.14 -8.65
CA ASP A 139 7.37 3.81 -9.16
C ASP A 139 6.59 3.58 -10.46
N LYS A 140 7.26 3.82 -11.59
CA LYS A 140 6.66 3.62 -12.92
C LYS A 140 6.23 2.17 -13.14
N ALA A 141 6.99 1.18 -12.67
CA ALA A 141 6.67 -0.22 -12.91
C ALA A 141 5.38 -0.63 -12.16
N PHE A 142 5.24 -0.15 -10.91
CA PHE A 142 4.02 -0.30 -10.13
C PHE A 142 2.83 0.38 -10.83
N LEU A 143 2.96 1.64 -11.22
CA LEU A 143 1.88 2.40 -11.87
C LEU A 143 1.49 1.81 -13.22
N ASP A 144 2.45 1.41 -14.06
CA ASP A 144 2.18 0.72 -15.33
C ASP A 144 1.42 -0.59 -15.11
N ARG A 145 1.73 -1.32 -14.03
CA ARG A 145 1.02 -2.55 -13.66
C ARG A 145 -0.42 -2.27 -13.28
N ILE A 146 -0.68 -1.29 -12.41
CA ILE A 146 -2.04 -0.90 -12.04
C ILE A 146 -2.82 -0.44 -13.28
N TYR A 147 -2.22 0.37 -14.16
CA TYR A 147 -2.85 0.84 -15.40
C TYR A 147 -3.28 -0.32 -16.30
N ARG A 148 -2.45 -1.37 -16.42
CA ARG A 148 -2.81 -2.59 -17.15
C ARG A 148 -3.96 -3.35 -16.47
N TRP A 149 -3.89 -3.53 -15.15
CA TRP A 149 -4.93 -4.25 -14.41
C TRP A 149 -6.29 -3.57 -14.46
N THR A 150 -6.34 -2.24 -14.51
CA THR A 150 -7.61 -1.50 -14.63
C THR A 150 -8.17 -1.48 -16.05
N GLY A 151 -7.52 -2.16 -17.01
CA GLY A 151 -7.95 -2.16 -18.41
C GLY A 151 -7.64 -0.84 -19.13
N GLY A 152 -6.60 -0.12 -18.69
CA GLY A 152 -6.19 1.14 -19.29
C GLY A 152 -6.98 2.36 -18.83
N ARG A 153 -7.56 2.33 -17.62
CA ARG A 153 -8.25 3.52 -17.09
C ARG A 153 -7.24 4.59 -16.67
N PRO A 154 -7.49 5.86 -17.01
CA PRO A 154 -6.70 6.97 -16.49
C PRO A 154 -6.64 6.98 -14.97
N MET A 155 -5.56 7.52 -14.43
CA MET A 155 -5.34 7.67 -13.00
C MET A 155 -5.45 9.13 -12.55
N PHE A 156 -5.92 9.31 -11.32
CA PHE A 156 -5.94 10.60 -10.65
C PHE A 156 -5.20 10.47 -9.31
N PHE A 157 -4.08 11.17 -9.12
CA PHE A 157 -3.39 11.14 -7.84
C PHE A 157 -4.06 12.11 -6.88
N SER A 158 -4.85 11.56 -5.95
CA SER A 158 -5.82 12.32 -5.19
C SER A 158 -5.26 12.91 -3.89
N GLU A 159 -4.12 12.39 -3.41
CA GLU A 159 -3.42 12.91 -2.25
C GLU A 159 -1.92 12.62 -2.31
N PHE A 160 -1.14 13.62 -1.88
CA PHE A 160 0.29 13.54 -1.58
C PHE A 160 0.71 14.84 -0.85
N TYR A 161 1.78 14.78 -0.06
CA TYR A 161 2.52 15.94 0.47
C TYR A 161 3.90 15.52 1.00
N TRP A 162 4.71 16.53 1.34
CA TRP A 162 5.92 16.40 2.16
C TRP A 162 5.86 17.43 3.28
N ASN A 163 6.47 17.12 4.43
CA ASN A 163 6.61 18.05 5.56
C ASN A 163 8.00 18.69 5.54
N SER A 164 8.13 19.90 6.05
CA SER A 164 9.44 20.47 6.38
C SER A 164 9.51 20.90 7.86
N PRO A 165 9.89 20.00 8.77
CA PRO A 165 9.84 20.28 10.21
C PRO A 165 10.84 21.35 10.63
N ALA A 166 11.97 21.44 9.92
CA ALA A 166 13.06 22.34 10.24
C ALA A 166 12.68 23.83 10.16
N ASP A 167 11.69 24.17 9.32
CA ASP A 167 11.31 25.56 9.04
C ASP A 167 9.79 25.83 9.09
N SER A 168 8.97 24.83 9.44
CA SER A 168 7.51 25.00 9.60
C SER A 168 7.06 25.29 11.04
N GLY A 169 7.87 24.91 12.04
CA GLY A 169 7.45 24.92 13.44
C GLY A 169 6.42 23.82 13.79
N LEU A 170 6.13 22.92 12.85
CA LEU A 170 5.31 21.73 13.04
C LEU A 170 6.21 20.49 13.12
N PRO A 171 5.75 19.42 13.80
CA PRO A 171 6.51 18.18 13.85
C PRO A 171 6.61 17.51 12.46
N GLY A 172 7.58 16.61 12.35
CA GLY A 172 7.71 15.69 11.22
C GLY A 172 6.55 14.75 11.03
N GLY A 173 6.54 14.12 9.87
CA GLY A 173 5.59 13.09 9.50
C GLY A 173 6.23 12.01 8.65
N VAL A 174 5.43 11.36 7.82
CA VAL A 174 5.83 10.18 7.04
C VAL A 174 6.82 10.50 5.91
N LYS A 175 6.83 11.74 5.41
CA LYS A 175 7.65 12.17 4.25
C LYS A 175 8.27 13.55 4.50
N ASP A 176 9.38 13.58 5.21
CA ASP A 176 10.05 14.82 5.61
C ASP A 176 11.12 15.27 4.61
N ILE A 177 11.19 16.59 4.41
CA ILE A 177 12.16 17.26 3.54
C ILE A 177 12.77 18.45 4.29
N SER A 178 13.91 18.96 3.81
CA SER A 178 14.73 19.84 4.65
C SER A 178 14.32 21.32 4.64
N SER A 179 13.48 21.75 3.69
CA SER A 179 12.99 23.13 3.62
C SER A 179 11.68 23.28 2.83
N GLN A 180 10.99 24.41 3.00
CA GLN A 180 9.84 24.80 2.17
C GLN A 180 10.20 24.93 0.67
N GLU A 181 11.40 25.39 0.35
CA GLU A 181 11.89 25.42 -1.04
C GLU A 181 11.96 24.00 -1.60
N GLN A 182 12.52 23.07 -0.84
CA GLN A 182 12.59 21.67 -1.28
C GLN A 182 11.21 21.00 -1.35
N ARG A 183 10.24 21.35 -0.50
CA ARG A 183 8.83 20.92 -0.69
C ARG A 183 8.32 21.35 -2.07
N GLY A 184 8.65 22.57 -2.49
CA GLY A 184 8.31 23.09 -3.82
C GLY A 184 9.00 22.34 -4.97
N LEU A 185 10.30 22.04 -4.84
CA LEU A 185 11.07 21.26 -5.82
C LEU A 185 10.54 19.81 -5.92
N ALA A 186 10.21 19.20 -4.79
CA ALA A 186 9.59 17.88 -4.69
C ALA A 186 8.23 17.83 -5.40
N TYR A 187 7.36 18.82 -5.15
CA TYR A 187 6.09 18.96 -5.85
C TYR A 187 6.29 19.02 -7.37
N ARG A 188 7.21 19.88 -7.81
CA ARG A 188 7.47 20.07 -9.24
C ARG A 188 7.95 18.78 -9.89
N ASN A 189 8.87 18.06 -9.25
CA ASN A 189 9.35 16.77 -9.74
C ASN A 189 8.19 15.77 -9.82
N TYR A 190 7.44 15.59 -8.73
CA TYR A 190 6.35 14.61 -8.69
C TYR A 190 5.29 14.88 -9.78
N VAL A 191 4.81 16.11 -9.89
CA VAL A 191 3.75 16.49 -10.83
C VAL A 191 4.22 16.39 -12.28
N GLU A 192 5.40 16.93 -12.61
CA GLU A 192 5.90 16.88 -13.99
C GLU A 192 6.30 15.44 -14.41
N GLN A 193 6.85 14.62 -13.50
CA GLN A 193 7.14 13.21 -13.80
C GLN A 193 5.86 12.38 -13.96
N ALA A 194 4.82 12.66 -13.18
CA ALA A 194 3.51 12.00 -13.32
C ALA A 194 2.84 12.36 -14.64
N ALA A 195 2.89 13.63 -15.06
CA ALA A 195 2.34 14.08 -16.34
C ALA A 195 2.94 13.32 -17.53
N LYS A 196 4.24 12.98 -17.50
CA LYS A 196 4.91 12.19 -18.55
C LYS A 196 4.41 10.76 -18.70
N MET A 197 3.62 10.24 -17.75
CA MET A 197 3.10 8.87 -17.83
C MET A 197 1.94 8.74 -18.82
N ASN A 198 1.37 9.86 -19.31
CA ASN A 198 0.27 9.95 -20.27
C ASN A 198 -1.07 9.34 -19.84
N TYR A 199 -1.11 8.48 -18.83
CA TYR A 199 -2.33 7.96 -18.22
C TYR A 199 -2.69 8.65 -16.88
N VAL A 200 -1.83 9.49 -16.32
CA VAL A 200 -2.17 10.32 -15.14
C VAL A 200 -2.80 11.61 -15.65
N VAL A 201 -4.08 11.81 -15.33
CA VAL A 201 -4.90 12.91 -15.87
C VAL A 201 -5.26 13.97 -14.84
N GLY A 202 -4.86 13.79 -13.59
CA GLY A 202 -5.08 14.77 -12.54
C GLY A 202 -4.29 14.44 -11.27
N ILE A 203 -3.94 15.49 -10.55
CA ILE A 203 -3.12 15.43 -9.33
C ILE A 203 -3.67 16.48 -8.35
N GLU A 204 -3.91 16.09 -7.10
CA GLU A 204 -4.50 16.92 -6.05
C GLU A 204 -3.64 16.86 -4.78
N TRP A 205 -3.24 18.04 -4.30
CA TRP A 205 -2.41 18.20 -3.11
C TRP A 205 -3.25 18.08 -1.84
N PHE A 206 -2.73 17.36 -0.84
CA PHE A 206 -3.34 17.23 0.48
C PHE A 206 -2.49 18.02 1.49
N THR A 207 -2.86 19.20 1.99
CA THR A 207 -4.15 19.92 1.87
C THR A 207 -3.95 21.43 1.76
N LEU A 208 -5.04 22.20 1.81
CA LEU A 208 -5.00 23.66 1.75
C LEU A 208 -4.31 24.29 2.97
N VAL A 209 -4.64 23.86 4.19
CA VAL A 209 -4.16 24.49 5.43
C VAL A 209 -3.43 23.45 6.26
N ASP A 210 -2.36 23.86 6.93
CA ASP A 210 -1.60 23.00 7.83
C ASP A 210 -2.48 22.40 8.92
N CYS A 211 -2.08 21.22 9.37
CA CYS A 211 -2.71 20.61 10.53
C CYS A 211 -2.33 21.37 11.80
N HIS A 212 -3.21 21.30 12.80
CA HIS A 212 -2.93 21.89 14.11
C HIS A 212 -1.77 21.16 14.77
N PHE A 213 -0.86 21.91 15.41
CA PHE A 213 0.29 21.34 16.13
C PHE A 213 -0.12 20.26 17.15
N THR A 214 -1.26 20.45 17.82
CA THR A 214 -1.80 19.51 18.82
C THR A 214 -2.57 18.33 18.24
N GLY A 215 -2.62 18.19 16.91
CA GLY A 215 -3.37 17.15 16.21
C GLY A 215 -4.69 17.65 15.61
N GLN A 216 -5.09 17.04 14.49
CA GLN A 216 -6.40 17.26 13.86
C GLN A 216 -7.55 16.79 14.76
N TRP A 217 -8.72 17.45 14.65
CA TRP A 217 -9.89 17.22 15.50
C TRP A 217 -10.31 15.74 15.59
N PHE A 218 -10.43 15.06 14.45
CA PHE A 218 -10.88 13.67 14.42
C PHE A 218 -9.84 12.68 14.95
N SER A 219 -8.55 13.07 14.95
CA SER A 219 -7.43 12.30 15.50
C SER A 219 -7.17 12.62 16.98
N ARG A 220 -7.91 13.57 17.56
CA ARG A 220 -7.81 14.05 18.95
C ARG A 220 -6.43 14.65 19.28
N TYR A 221 -6.24 15.01 20.56
CA TYR A 221 -4.98 15.55 21.05
C TYR A 221 -3.84 14.55 20.88
N GLY A 222 -2.73 14.98 20.26
CA GLY A 222 -1.61 14.11 19.89
C GLY A 222 -1.85 13.30 18.61
N GLY A 223 -2.95 13.57 17.90
CA GLY A 223 -3.21 13.01 16.58
C GLY A 223 -2.37 13.66 15.48
N GLU A 224 -2.68 13.31 14.23
CA GLU A 224 -1.99 13.78 13.02
C GLU A 224 -1.83 15.32 12.99
N ASN A 225 -0.58 15.79 12.88
CA ASN A 225 -0.18 17.20 12.93
C ASN A 225 0.90 17.60 11.88
N PRO A 226 0.81 17.17 10.60
CA PRO A 226 1.79 17.44 9.57
C PRO A 226 1.81 18.89 9.12
N ASN A 227 2.97 19.30 8.59
CA ASN A 227 3.11 20.45 7.70
C ASN A 227 2.64 20.06 6.29
N SER A 228 1.33 19.88 6.10
CA SER A 228 0.71 19.47 4.84
C SER A 228 0.03 20.60 4.07
N GLY A 229 -0.10 21.79 4.67
CA GLY A 229 -0.79 22.94 4.09
C GLY A 229 -0.03 23.65 2.98
N LEU A 230 -0.78 24.31 2.10
CA LEU A 230 -0.29 25.43 1.28
C LEU A 230 -0.20 26.73 2.10
N PHE A 231 -1.05 26.83 3.12
CA PHE A 231 -1.10 27.91 4.09
C PHE A 231 -0.83 27.37 5.50
N ASP A 232 -0.17 28.17 6.33
CA ASP A 232 -0.04 27.89 7.75
C ASP A 232 -1.36 28.17 8.51
N VAL A 233 -1.38 27.84 9.80
CA VAL A 233 -2.54 28.06 10.69
C VAL A 233 -2.91 29.52 10.89
N ALA A 234 -2.04 30.47 10.48
CA ALA A 234 -2.28 31.91 10.51
C ALA A 234 -2.66 32.47 9.13
N ASP A 235 -3.10 31.61 8.21
CA ASP A 235 -3.49 31.95 6.83
C ASP A 235 -2.34 32.59 6.02
N ARG A 236 -1.09 32.23 6.34
CA ARG A 236 0.08 32.71 5.60
C ARG A 236 0.52 31.67 4.57
N PRO A 237 0.70 32.05 3.30
CA PRO A 237 1.16 31.13 2.28
C PRO A 237 2.62 30.72 2.51
N TRP A 238 2.93 29.44 2.30
CA TRP A 238 4.31 28.95 2.19
C TRP A 238 4.93 29.39 0.86
N LYS A 239 5.40 30.65 0.80
CA LYS A 239 5.75 31.36 -0.45
C LYS A 239 6.79 30.63 -1.31
N GLU A 240 7.87 30.12 -0.70
CA GLU A 240 8.92 29.39 -1.43
C GLU A 240 8.34 28.15 -2.13
N MET A 241 7.58 27.32 -1.39
CA MET A 241 6.90 26.16 -1.94
C MET A 241 5.94 26.54 -3.07
N ILE A 242 5.06 27.51 -2.83
CA ILE A 242 4.04 27.97 -3.80
C ILE A 242 4.69 28.52 -5.07
N ALA A 243 5.83 29.22 -4.98
CA ALA A 243 6.53 29.71 -6.16
C ALA A 243 6.93 28.58 -7.12
N HIS A 244 7.34 27.43 -6.60
CA HIS A 244 7.61 26.24 -7.42
C HIS A 244 6.34 25.56 -7.93
N MET A 245 5.27 25.51 -7.13
CA MET A 245 3.97 24.99 -7.59
C MET A 245 3.40 25.82 -8.76
N VAL A 246 3.52 27.14 -8.69
CA VAL A 246 3.12 28.05 -9.77
C VAL A 246 3.92 27.74 -11.04
N LYS A 247 5.26 27.69 -10.95
CA LYS A 247 6.12 27.32 -12.11
C LYS A 247 5.71 25.99 -12.75
N THR A 248 5.37 25.01 -11.92
CA THR A 248 4.92 23.68 -12.34
C THR A 248 3.62 23.75 -13.13
N ASN A 249 2.60 24.41 -12.57
CA ASN A 249 1.27 24.48 -13.19
C ASN A 249 1.28 25.31 -14.49
N TYR A 250 2.09 26.36 -14.60
CA TYR A 250 2.25 27.10 -15.86
C TYR A 250 2.92 26.26 -16.96
N ALA A 251 3.79 25.30 -16.60
CA ALA A 251 4.52 24.47 -17.55
C ALA A 251 3.84 23.13 -17.85
N ILE A 252 2.73 22.79 -17.18
CA ILE A 252 2.23 21.41 -17.14
C ILE A 252 1.80 20.88 -18.51
N TYR A 253 1.18 21.72 -19.34
CA TYR A 253 0.78 21.31 -20.69
C TYR A 253 1.97 21.12 -21.61
N ASP A 254 2.97 22.01 -21.57
CA ASP A 254 4.20 21.84 -22.35
C ASP A 254 4.94 20.53 -21.96
N VAL A 255 4.95 20.20 -20.66
CA VAL A 255 5.52 18.93 -20.18
C VAL A 255 4.71 17.74 -20.63
N TRP A 256 3.39 17.80 -20.52
CA TRP A 256 2.49 16.70 -20.90
C TRP A 256 2.48 16.44 -22.41
N LEU A 257 2.50 17.50 -23.22
CA LEU A 257 2.55 17.42 -24.69
C LEU A 257 3.95 17.09 -25.22
N GLY A 258 4.98 17.17 -24.37
CA GLY A 258 6.36 16.82 -24.71
C GLY A 258 7.20 17.98 -25.27
N ASP A 259 6.67 19.20 -25.28
CA ASP A 259 7.37 20.42 -25.69
C ASP A 259 8.49 20.80 -24.70
N LYS A 260 8.39 20.34 -23.45
CA LYS A 260 9.37 20.58 -22.39
C LYS A 260 9.69 19.29 -21.62
N PRO A 261 10.97 19.03 -21.26
CA PRO A 261 11.28 17.92 -20.37
C PRO A 261 10.75 18.19 -18.96
N ALA A 262 10.22 17.15 -18.30
CA ALA A 262 9.87 17.22 -16.90
C ALA A 262 11.10 17.52 -16.02
N PHE A 263 10.87 18.35 -15.01
CA PHE A 263 11.83 18.69 -13.99
C PHE A 263 12.30 17.45 -13.22
N VAL A 264 13.59 17.41 -12.93
CA VAL A 264 14.23 16.39 -12.10
C VAL A 264 14.78 17.08 -10.87
N PHE A 265 14.31 16.67 -9.70
CA PHE A 265 14.86 17.12 -8.43
C PHE A 265 16.10 16.29 -8.10
N ASP A 266 17.23 16.97 -7.85
CA ASP A 266 18.51 16.33 -7.50
C ASP A 266 18.51 15.90 -6.03
N ASP A 267 17.66 14.92 -5.72
CA ASP A 267 17.58 14.27 -4.43
C ASP A 267 17.45 12.74 -4.64
N PRO A 268 18.35 11.92 -4.08
CA PRO A 268 18.35 10.47 -4.29
C PRO A 268 17.03 9.77 -3.96
N ARG A 269 16.23 10.30 -3.03
CA ARG A 269 14.94 9.74 -2.62
C ARG A 269 13.89 9.82 -3.74
N PHE A 270 14.06 10.78 -4.66
CA PHE A 270 13.19 10.98 -5.81
C PHE A 270 13.64 10.19 -7.05
N ASN A 271 14.76 9.44 -6.96
CA ASN A 271 15.29 8.64 -8.05
C ASN A 271 14.66 7.23 -8.09
N PRO A 272 13.95 6.85 -9.17
CA PRO A 272 13.27 5.55 -9.27
C PRO A 272 14.23 4.34 -9.24
N LYS A 273 15.53 4.52 -9.49
CA LYS A 273 16.52 3.42 -9.40
C LYS A 273 16.72 2.90 -7.97
N ALA A 274 16.42 3.70 -6.94
CA ALA A 274 16.50 3.26 -5.55
C ALA A 274 15.46 2.16 -5.21
N ALA A 275 14.36 2.08 -5.97
CA ALA A 275 13.22 1.20 -5.73
C ALA A 275 13.24 -0.13 -6.53
N ALA A 276 14.29 -0.43 -7.31
CA ALA A 276 14.32 -1.65 -8.12
C ALA A 276 14.35 -2.93 -7.24
N MET A 277 13.55 -3.93 -7.64
CA MET A 277 13.53 -5.26 -7.01
C MET A 277 14.95 -5.84 -6.95
N GLN A 278 15.40 -6.22 -5.76
CA GLN A 278 16.67 -6.90 -5.59
C GLN A 278 16.46 -8.41 -5.75
N THR A 279 17.25 -9.02 -6.61
CA THR A 279 17.31 -10.49 -6.74
C THR A 279 18.68 -10.94 -6.27
N THR A 280 18.71 -11.91 -5.36
CA THR A 280 19.95 -12.54 -4.89
C THR A 280 19.87 -14.05 -5.09
N LYS A 281 21.03 -14.69 -5.27
CA LYS A 281 21.11 -16.16 -5.33
C LYS A 281 21.33 -16.67 -3.91
N ILE A 282 20.51 -17.64 -3.50
CA ILE A 282 20.64 -18.30 -2.21
C ILE A 282 21.37 -19.63 -2.41
N HIS A 283 22.47 -19.81 -1.70
CA HIS A 283 23.30 -21.01 -1.83
C HIS A 283 23.02 -22.01 -0.71
N ARG A 284 23.31 -23.28 -0.99
CA ARG A 284 23.20 -24.33 0.01
C ARG A 284 24.23 -24.11 1.13
N ALA A 285 23.84 -24.35 2.37
CA ALA A 285 24.71 -24.29 3.53
C ALA A 285 25.88 -25.28 3.36
N THR A 286 27.08 -24.84 3.74
CA THR A 286 28.31 -25.64 3.62
C THR A 286 28.53 -26.57 4.82
N ALA A 287 27.80 -26.35 5.91
CA ALA A 287 27.78 -27.15 7.12
C ALA A 287 26.41 -26.97 7.82
N ALA A 288 26.17 -27.71 8.91
CA ALA A 288 25.00 -27.51 9.75
C ALA A 288 25.01 -26.09 10.35
N MET A 289 23.94 -25.33 10.12
CA MET A 289 23.83 -23.95 10.58
C MET A 289 23.50 -23.88 12.07
N LYS A 290 24.09 -22.89 12.75
CA LYS A 290 23.72 -22.50 14.11
C LYS A 290 22.86 -21.24 14.07
N ILE A 291 21.90 -21.15 14.98
CA ILE A 291 21.06 -19.96 15.16
C ILE A 291 21.57 -19.22 16.39
N ASP A 292 22.72 -18.57 16.25
CA ASP A 292 23.45 -17.90 17.34
C ASP A 292 23.78 -16.43 17.03
N GLY A 293 23.41 -15.95 15.84
CA GLY A 293 23.70 -14.58 15.39
C GLY A 293 25.12 -14.42 14.82
N ASP A 294 25.89 -15.50 14.67
CA ASP A 294 27.23 -15.44 14.08
C ASP A 294 27.20 -15.75 12.57
N ALA A 295 28.11 -15.10 11.84
CA ALA A 295 28.35 -15.34 10.41
C ALA A 295 29.31 -16.51 10.15
N ASP A 296 29.93 -17.07 11.19
CA ASP A 296 30.81 -18.24 11.09
C ASP A 296 30.07 -19.47 10.54
N GLY A 297 30.67 -20.12 9.53
CA GLY A 297 30.11 -21.30 8.88
C GLY A 297 29.06 -21.02 7.79
N TRP A 298 28.67 -19.75 7.59
CA TRP A 298 27.86 -19.35 6.43
C TRP A 298 28.64 -19.50 5.12
N PRO A 299 27.96 -19.72 3.97
CA PRO A 299 28.61 -19.68 2.67
C PRO A 299 29.39 -18.38 2.47
N GLY A 300 30.52 -18.46 1.75
CA GLY A 300 31.44 -17.32 1.48
C GLY A 300 30.89 -16.26 0.52
N ILE A 301 29.60 -15.94 0.63
CA ILE A 301 28.89 -14.94 -0.17
C ILE A 301 28.82 -13.65 0.66
N PRO A 302 29.16 -12.50 0.07
CA PRO A 302 28.99 -11.22 0.74
C PRO A 302 27.53 -10.99 1.16
N ALA A 303 27.33 -10.36 2.31
CA ALA A 303 26.01 -9.93 2.74
C ALA A 303 25.41 -8.95 1.73
N THR A 304 24.11 -9.04 1.51
CA THR A 304 23.37 -8.07 0.68
C THR A 304 23.01 -6.87 1.54
N ARG A 305 23.44 -5.68 1.13
CA ARG A 305 23.17 -4.43 1.85
C ARG A 305 21.84 -3.81 1.43
N ILE A 306 21.08 -3.37 2.42
CA ILE A 306 19.90 -2.51 2.32
C ILE A 306 20.29 -1.17 2.96
N SER A 307 20.64 -0.19 2.13
CA SER A 307 21.00 1.15 2.62
C SER A 307 19.77 2.02 2.88
N SER A 308 19.97 3.16 3.54
CA SER A 308 18.91 4.17 3.77
C SER A 308 18.24 4.69 2.49
N GLN A 309 18.85 4.50 1.30
CA GLN A 309 18.21 4.77 0.01
C GLN A 309 16.95 3.91 -0.24
N ARG A 310 16.81 2.79 0.48
CA ARG A 310 15.63 1.90 0.42
C ARG A 310 14.64 2.14 1.56
N LEU A 311 14.78 3.26 2.29
CA LEU A 311 13.84 3.65 3.34
C LEU A 311 12.44 3.86 2.74
N VAL A 312 11.52 2.95 3.07
CA VAL A 312 10.13 2.99 2.58
C VAL A 312 9.31 3.99 3.41
N ASN A 313 9.50 4.00 4.72
CA ASN A 313 8.78 4.82 5.70
C ASN A 313 9.73 5.26 6.83
N GLY A 314 9.50 6.45 7.40
CA GLY A 314 10.29 7.04 8.48
C GLY A 314 11.24 8.16 8.03
N ALA A 315 11.86 8.82 9.02
CA ALA A 315 12.91 9.81 8.80
C ALA A 315 14.28 9.12 8.75
N ASP A 316 15.14 9.52 7.82
CA ASP A 316 16.55 9.10 7.81
C ASP A 316 17.31 9.94 8.83
N ALA A 317 17.65 9.35 9.98
CA ALA A 317 18.49 9.98 11.00
C ALA A 317 19.99 9.93 10.66
N GLY A 318 20.37 9.33 9.53
CA GLY A 318 21.72 9.37 8.97
C GLY A 318 22.54 8.09 9.11
N GLU A 319 22.03 7.04 9.77
CA GLU A 319 22.79 5.79 10.03
C GLU A 319 21.97 4.49 9.91
N ILE A 320 20.71 4.54 9.49
CA ILE A 320 19.90 3.33 9.37
C ILE A 320 20.31 2.51 8.14
N GLU A 321 20.85 1.32 8.39
CA GLU A 321 21.19 0.35 7.37
C GLU A 321 20.99 -1.07 7.86
N ALA A 322 20.75 -1.98 6.92
CA ALA A 322 20.74 -3.40 7.20
C ALA A 322 21.62 -4.14 6.21
N SER A 323 22.16 -5.27 6.63
CA SER A 323 22.73 -6.27 5.73
C SER A 323 22.16 -7.63 6.07
N PHE A 324 22.03 -8.50 5.07
CA PHE A 324 21.53 -9.84 5.30
C PHE A 324 22.28 -10.90 4.50
N LYS A 325 22.31 -12.12 5.05
CA LYS A 325 22.75 -13.34 4.37
C LYS A 325 21.61 -14.35 4.34
N LEU A 326 21.55 -15.11 3.26
CA LEU A 326 20.62 -16.22 3.10
C LEU A 326 21.40 -17.48 2.70
N CYS A 327 21.06 -18.61 3.30
CA CYS A 327 21.46 -19.94 2.84
C CYS A 327 20.34 -20.95 3.09
N TRP A 328 20.41 -22.12 2.48
CA TRP A 328 19.39 -23.17 2.67
C TRP A 328 20.03 -24.54 2.87
N ASP A 329 19.32 -25.44 3.53
CA ASP A 329 19.59 -26.88 3.48
C ASP A 329 18.30 -27.63 3.15
N ASP A 330 18.32 -28.97 3.22
CA ASP A 330 17.18 -29.78 2.80
C ASP A 330 15.93 -29.57 3.69
N GLU A 331 16.08 -28.93 4.85
CA GLU A 331 15.01 -28.71 5.83
C GLU A 331 14.66 -27.22 6.02
N ASN A 332 15.62 -26.30 5.90
CA ASN A 332 15.47 -24.91 6.36
C ASN A 332 16.00 -23.88 5.35
N LEU A 333 15.37 -22.70 5.40
CA LEU A 333 15.92 -21.45 4.87
C LEU A 333 16.44 -20.63 6.05
N TYR A 334 17.71 -20.25 6.02
CA TYR A 334 18.38 -19.49 7.06
C TYR A 334 18.51 -18.02 6.66
N LEU A 335 18.26 -17.13 7.61
CA LEU A 335 18.45 -15.68 7.49
C LEU A 335 19.32 -15.19 8.66
N LEU A 336 20.40 -14.50 8.32
CA LEU A 336 21.16 -13.66 9.25
C LEU A 336 20.97 -12.23 8.80
N ALA A 337 20.55 -11.37 9.70
CA ALA A 337 20.35 -9.95 9.44
C ALA A 337 21.07 -9.13 10.51
N ASP A 338 21.91 -8.20 10.05
CA ASP A 338 22.56 -7.20 10.89
C ASP A 338 21.91 -5.86 10.59
N VAL A 339 21.28 -5.26 11.60
CA VAL A 339 20.58 -3.97 11.48
C VAL A 339 21.29 -2.96 12.37
N THR A 340 21.67 -1.83 11.77
CA THR A 340 22.24 -0.68 12.48
C THR A 340 21.14 0.35 12.70
N ASP A 341 20.90 0.67 13.96
CA ASP A 341 19.93 1.66 14.43
C ASP A 341 20.57 2.45 15.59
N HIS A 342 20.17 3.70 15.78
CA HIS A 342 20.56 4.52 16.93
C HIS A 342 19.93 4.05 18.24
N THR A 343 18.76 3.43 18.18
CA THR A 343 18.02 2.94 19.35
C THR A 343 17.54 1.51 19.17
N PRO A 344 18.45 0.54 18.95
CA PRO A 344 18.05 -0.84 18.64
C PRO A 344 17.39 -1.53 19.84
N MET A 345 16.65 -2.60 19.56
CA MET A 345 16.03 -3.50 20.55
C MET A 345 14.99 -2.82 21.44
N ARG A 346 14.21 -1.88 20.89
CA ARG A 346 13.11 -1.21 21.59
C ARG A 346 11.75 -1.66 21.06
N ASN A 347 11.32 -2.85 21.45
CA ASN A 347 9.96 -3.30 21.17
C ASN A 347 9.14 -3.56 22.43
N GLU A 348 8.14 -2.70 22.69
CA GLU A 348 7.13 -2.90 23.75
C GLU A 348 5.85 -3.57 23.23
N LYS A 349 5.82 -4.01 21.97
CA LYS A 349 4.65 -4.62 21.34
C LYS A 349 4.70 -6.13 21.47
N GLU A 350 3.53 -6.75 21.39
CA GLU A 350 3.38 -8.21 21.48
C GLU A 350 2.58 -8.74 20.29
N ALA A 351 2.75 -10.03 20.02
CA ALA A 351 1.97 -10.81 19.05
C ALA A 351 1.89 -10.16 17.66
N ASP A 352 0.68 -9.92 17.16
CA ASP A 352 0.40 -9.36 15.84
C ASP A 352 0.72 -7.86 15.71
N ARG A 353 1.24 -7.23 16.77
CA ARG A 353 1.68 -5.83 16.77
C ARG A 353 3.18 -5.65 16.84
N LEU A 354 3.96 -6.73 16.83
CA LEU A 354 5.43 -6.66 16.85
C LEU A 354 6.00 -5.74 15.77
N TRP A 355 5.35 -5.67 14.61
CA TRP A 355 5.69 -4.78 13.50
C TRP A 355 5.63 -3.27 13.82
N MET A 356 4.94 -2.88 14.90
CA MET A 356 4.81 -1.48 15.33
C MET A 356 5.93 -1.02 16.28
N GLY A 357 6.95 -1.84 16.49
CA GLY A 357 8.16 -1.50 17.24
C GLY A 357 9.40 -1.97 16.50
N ASP A 358 10.55 -2.04 17.18
CA ASP A 358 11.77 -2.54 16.56
C ASP A 358 11.64 -4.03 16.23
N GLY A 359 11.83 -4.37 14.96
CA GLY A 359 11.74 -5.76 14.55
C GLY A 359 12.11 -5.98 13.10
N LEU A 360 12.26 -7.27 12.77
CA LEU A 360 12.46 -7.74 11.42
C LEU A 360 11.20 -8.46 10.94
N GLU A 361 10.76 -8.06 9.75
CA GLU A 361 9.66 -8.72 9.03
C GLU A 361 10.18 -9.44 7.81
N LEU A 362 9.87 -10.73 7.72
CA LEU A 362 10.16 -11.56 6.55
C LEU A 362 8.86 -12.06 5.94
N PHE A 363 8.67 -11.75 4.66
CA PHE A 363 7.58 -12.29 3.84
C PHE A 363 8.15 -13.35 2.89
N VAL A 364 7.60 -14.55 2.92
CA VAL A 364 8.01 -15.69 2.08
C VAL A 364 6.82 -16.14 1.25
N GLY A 365 7.00 -16.20 -0.07
CA GLY A 365 6.00 -16.70 -1.01
C GLY A 365 6.67 -17.31 -2.25
N HIS A 366 6.05 -18.34 -2.82
CA HIS A 366 6.64 -19.09 -3.94
C HIS A 366 5.68 -19.37 -5.10
N GLU A 367 4.37 -19.20 -4.92
CA GLU A 367 3.38 -19.60 -5.94
C GLU A 367 3.30 -18.57 -7.08
N LYS A 368 3.07 -17.30 -6.77
CA LYS A 368 2.96 -16.20 -7.75
C LYS A 368 3.72 -14.98 -7.27
N ILE A 369 5.05 -15.06 -7.37
CA ILE A 369 5.98 -14.03 -6.85
C ILE A 369 5.76 -12.62 -7.44
N ASP A 370 5.13 -12.52 -8.62
CA ASP A 370 4.80 -11.23 -9.26
C ASP A 370 3.39 -10.74 -8.92
N ALA A 371 2.58 -11.52 -8.20
CA ALA A 371 1.25 -11.12 -7.79
C ALA A 371 1.34 -10.04 -6.71
N GLY A 372 0.72 -8.89 -6.97
CA GLY A 372 0.53 -7.88 -5.93
C GLY A 372 -0.65 -8.22 -5.02
N GLY A 373 -0.59 -7.72 -3.79
CA GLY A 373 -1.74 -7.66 -2.89
C GLY A 373 -1.48 -8.33 -1.56
N ALA A 374 -2.54 -8.89 -0.98
CA ALA A 374 -2.44 -9.69 0.24
C ALA A 374 -1.72 -11.01 -0.03
N LEU A 375 -1.16 -11.59 1.03
CA LEU A 375 -0.52 -12.90 1.02
C LEU A 375 -1.45 -13.99 0.43
N LEU A 376 -0.86 -14.85 -0.39
CA LEU A 376 -1.50 -16.08 -0.85
C LEU A 376 -1.57 -17.10 0.27
N PHE A 377 -2.36 -18.17 0.06
CA PHE A 377 -2.61 -19.17 1.10
C PHE A 377 -1.32 -19.81 1.64
N ASP A 378 -0.36 -20.08 0.77
CA ASP A 378 0.90 -20.74 1.13
C ASP A 378 2.01 -19.74 1.51
N ASP A 379 1.76 -18.43 1.37
CA ASP A 379 2.70 -17.40 1.80
C ASP A 379 2.74 -17.30 3.33
N ARG A 380 3.88 -16.85 3.86
CA ARG A 380 4.11 -16.72 5.31
C ARG A 380 4.73 -15.37 5.64
N GLN A 381 4.31 -14.82 6.77
CA GLN A 381 4.96 -13.66 7.40
C GLN A 381 5.60 -14.15 8.71
N VAL A 382 6.87 -13.83 8.89
CA VAL A 382 7.60 -14.08 10.14
C VAL A 382 7.93 -12.72 10.75
N LEU A 383 7.49 -12.53 11.98
CA LEU A 383 7.73 -11.33 12.79
C LEU A 383 8.75 -11.67 13.88
N LEU A 384 9.88 -10.98 13.88
CA LEU A 384 10.92 -11.09 14.89
C LEU A 384 11.02 -9.76 15.63
N GLY A 385 10.54 -9.71 16.87
CA GLY A 385 10.71 -8.53 17.73
C GLY A 385 12.12 -8.46 18.29
N ALA A 386 12.66 -7.26 18.37
CA ALA A 386 13.99 -6.95 18.90
C ALA A 386 13.90 -6.42 20.34
#